data_AF-A0A6P2B5U3-F1
#
_entry.id   AF-A0A6P2B5U3-F1
#
_cell.length_a   1.000
_cell.length_b   1.000
_cell.length_c   1.000
_cell.angle_alpha   90.00
_cell.angle_beta   90.00
_cell.angle_gamma   90.00
#
_symmetry.space_group_name_H-M   'P 1'
#
loop_
_entity.id
_entity.type
_entity.pdbx_description
1 polymer ?
#
loop_
_entity_poly.entity_id
_entity_poly.type
_entity_poly.pdbx_seq_one_letter_code
_entity_poly.pdbx_strand_id
1 'polypeptide(L)'
;MTLPRPSGWSRWLVIAWGLAVFVWLGREDDHVWPVATLGALTAGVWLLTWTLNRYGGQTIPPRAVPLWGALAGIVAGFGGAVSATALMLLKNVRHAHIVPDYPNALMGAMLSLAPVWMVAGGLLGVGAGLVILARTPPSDP
;
A
#
# COMPACT_ATOMS: atom_id res chain seq x y z
N MET A 1 10.74 13.66 -15.78
CA MET A 1 11.14 13.25 -14.42
C MET A 1 11.73 11.85 -14.46
N THR A 2 12.93 11.63 -13.95
CA THR A 2 13.54 10.29 -13.92
C THR A 2 13.20 9.60 -12.60
N LEU A 3 12.68 8.37 -12.67
CA LEU A 3 12.44 7.57 -11.47
C LEU A 3 13.77 7.16 -10.83
N PRO A 4 13.89 7.17 -9.50
CA PRO A 4 15.11 6.70 -8.85
C PRO A 4 15.34 5.22 -9.14
N ARG A 5 16.60 4.82 -9.29
CA ARG A 5 16.95 3.40 -9.40
C ARG A 5 16.75 2.71 -8.04
N PRO A 6 16.33 1.44 -8.02
CA PRO A 6 16.24 0.69 -6.78
C PRO A 6 17.63 0.61 -6.14
N SER A 7 17.71 0.98 -4.88
CA SER A 7 18.93 0.88 -4.06
C SER A 7 18.80 -0.25 -3.04
N GLY A 8 19.89 -0.59 -2.33
CA GLY A 8 19.84 -1.56 -1.23
C GLY A 8 18.83 -1.21 -0.12
N TRP A 9 18.39 0.05 -0.05
CA TRP A 9 17.37 0.53 0.89
C TRP A 9 16.01 -0.16 0.71
N SER A 10 15.60 -0.49 -0.52
CA SER A 10 14.29 -1.13 -0.76
C SER A 10 14.19 -2.50 -0.09
N ARG A 11 15.30 -3.23 0.00
CA ARG A 11 15.38 -4.52 0.71
C ARG A 11 15.16 -4.33 2.21
N TRP A 12 15.83 -3.36 2.81
CA TRP A 12 15.68 -3.05 4.22
C TRP A 12 14.26 -2.60 4.57
N LEU A 13 13.60 -1.83 3.69
CA LEU A 13 12.19 -1.47 3.85
C LEU A 13 11.28 -2.70 3.92
N VAL A 14 11.47 -3.67 3.01
CA VAL A 14 10.67 -4.93 3.01
C VAL A 14 10.94 -5.75 4.27
N ILE A 15 12.20 -5.86 4.69
CA ILE A 15 12.57 -6.61 5.90
C ILE A 15 11.97 -5.94 7.15
N ALA A 16 12.13 -4.63 7.30
CA ALA A 16 11.58 -3.86 8.42
C ALA A 16 10.05 -3.97 8.45
N TRP A 17 9.40 -3.93 7.28
CA TRP A 17 7.97 -4.11 7.16
C TRP A 17 7.50 -5.51 7.57
N GLY A 18 8.17 -6.55 7.09
CA GLY A 18 7.90 -7.94 7.48
C GLY A 18 8.05 -8.15 8.99
N LEU A 19 9.07 -7.55 9.61
CA LEU A 19 9.25 -7.58 11.05
C LEU A 19 8.09 -6.89 11.79
N ALA A 20 7.63 -5.73 11.31
CA ALA A 20 6.49 -5.03 11.92
C ALA A 20 5.21 -5.87 11.86
N VAL A 21 4.91 -6.50 10.72
CA VAL A 21 3.77 -7.42 10.56
C VAL A 21 3.93 -8.64 11.48
N PHE A 22 5.13 -9.19 11.58
CA PHE A 22 5.42 -10.34 12.45
C PHE A 22 5.21 -10.02 13.94
N VAL A 23 5.67 -8.85 14.39
CA VAL A 23 5.46 -8.39 15.77
C VAL A 23 3.97 -8.18 16.05
N TRP A 24 3.24 -7.56 15.12
CA TRP A 24 1.79 -7.37 15.27
C TRP A 24 1.01 -8.69 15.32
N LEU A 25 1.40 -9.69 14.52
CA LEU A 25 0.82 -11.04 14.53
C LEU A 25 0.97 -11.74 15.89
N GLY A 26 1.94 -11.36 16.71
CA GLY A 26 2.12 -11.90 18.06
C GLY A 26 1.28 -11.22 19.14
N ARG A 27 0.58 -10.13 18.82
CA ARG A 27 -0.22 -9.36 19.76
C ARG A 27 -1.69 -9.74 19.66
N GLU A 28 -2.28 -10.16 20.76
CA GLU A 28 -3.74 -10.27 20.92
C GLU A 28 -4.35 -8.86 20.86
N ASP A 29 -5.13 -8.60 19.82
CA ASP A 29 -5.76 -7.30 19.54
C ASP A 29 -6.86 -7.51 18.49
N ASP A 30 -8.06 -7.04 18.78
CA ASP A 30 -9.27 -7.16 17.95
C ASP A 30 -9.64 -5.85 17.24
N HIS A 31 -8.90 -4.77 17.50
CA HIS A 31 -9.10 -3.50 16.83
C HIS A 31 -8.86 -3.63 15.31
N VAL A 32 -9.69 -2.94 14.52
CA VAL A 32 -9.63 -2.98 13.05
C VAL A 32 -8.57 -2.02 12.48
N TRP A 33 -8.33 -0.89 13.14
CA TRP A 33 -7.44 0.15 12.63
C TRP A 33 -5.97 -0.30 12.45
N PRO A 34 -5.38 -1.18 13.31
CA PRO A 34 -4.00 -1.63 13.11
C PRO A 34 -3.89 -2.52 11.87
N VAL A 35 -4.79 -3.49 11.72
CA VAL A 35 -4.78 -4.40 10.56
C VAL A 35 -5.11 -3.67 9.25
N ALA A 36 -5.99 -2.66 9.29
CA ALA A 36 -6.27 -1.81 8.14
C ALA A 36 -5.02 -1.00 7.73
N THR A 37 -4.32 -0.42 8.71
CA THR A 37 -3.09 0.35 8.47
C THR A 37 -1.96 -0.53 7.94
N LEU A 38 -1.78 -1.73 8.52
CA LEU A 38 -0.83 -2.71 8.03
C LEU A 38 -1.19 -3.19 6.61
N GLY A 39 -2.47 -3.42 6.32
CA GLY A 39 -2.91 -3.76 4.96
C GLY A 39 -2.55 -2.68 3.95
N ALA A 40 -2.90 -1.42 4.23
CA ALA A 40 -2.59 -0.26 3.38
C ALA A 40 -1.08 -0.12 3.13
N LEU A 41 -0.28 -0.18 4.21
CA LEU A 41 1.17 -0.06 4.12
C LEU A 41 1.81 -1.25 3.39
N THR A 42 1.29 -2.47 3.57
CA THR A 42 1.76 -3.65 2.82
C THR A 42 1.58 -3.44 1.32
N ALA A 43 0.40 -3.00 0.89
CA ALA A 43 0.14 -2.71 -0.51
C ALA A 43 1.02 -1.56 -1.03
N GLY A 44 1.22 -0.51 -0.23
CA GLY A 44 2.11 0.61 -0.57
C GLY A 44 3.57 0.19 -0.73
N VAL A 45 4.12 -0.59 0.21
CA VAL A 45 5.50 -1.11 0.16
C VAL A 45 5.67 -2.04 -1.04
N TRP A 46 4.72 -2.96 -1.27
CA TRP A 46 4.74 -3.85 -2.42
C TRP A 46 4.73 -3.05 -3.73
N LEU A 47 3.80 -2.10 -3.87
CA LEU A 47 3.67 -1.32 -5.10
C LEU A 47 4.89 -0.42 -5.34
N LEU A 48 5.41 0.22 -4.30
CA LEU A 48 6.61 1.06 -4.38
C LEU A 48 7.81 0.23 -4.85
N THR A 49 8.06 -0.91 -4.21
CA THR A 49 9.19 -1.76 -4.55
C THR A 49 9.05 -2.38 -5.94
N TRP A 50 7.86 -2.85 -6.31
CA TRP A 50 7.57 -3.34 -7.65
C TRP A 50 7.80 -2.26 -8.72
N THR A 51 7.27 -1.06 -8.50
CA THR A 51 7.41 0.07 -9.45
C THR A 51 8.86 0.48 -9.62
N LEU A 52 9.62 0.63 -8.52
CA LEU A 52 11.04 0.99 -8.59
C LEU A 52 11.89 -0.09 -9.26
N ASN A 53 11.61 -1.37 -8.99
CA ASN A 53 12.33 -2.47 -9.63
C ASN A 53 12.02 -2.58 -11.13
N ARG A 54 10.78 -2.28 -11.53
CA ARG A 54 10.34 -2.42 -12.93
C ARG A 54 10.69 -1.22 -13.80
N TYR A 55 10.57 0.00 -13.25
CA TYR A 55 10.66 1.26 -13.99
C TYR A 55 11.75 2.21 -13.48
N GLY A 56 12.54 1.81 -12.47
CA GLY A 56 13.62 2.63 -11.93
C GLY A 56 14.64 3.06 -12.99
N GLY A 57 14.99 4.34 -13.00
CA GLY A 57 15.87 4.94 -14.00
C GLY A 57 15.19 5.35 -15.31
N GLN A 58 13.90 5.04 -15.52
CA GLN A 58 13.16 5.51 -16.69
C GLN A 58 12.68 6.96 -16.51
N THR A 59 12.59 7.70 -17.62
CA THR A 59 12.06 9.06 -17.66
C THR A 59 10.58 9.06 -17.96
N ILE A 60 9.77 9.55 -17.02
CA ILE A 60 8.33 9.76 -17.19
C ILE A 60 8.09 11.22 -17.61
N PRO A 61 7.28 11.48 -18.65
CA PRO A 61 6.94 12.84 -19.05
C PRO A 61 6.11 13.52 -17.93
N PRO A 62 6.37 14.79 -17.59
CA PRO A 62 5.72 15.47 -16.46
C PRO A 62 4.19 15.41 -16.48
N ARG A 63 3.59 15.55 -17.67
CA ARG A 63 2.14 15.45 -17.89
C ARG A 63 1.52 14.11 -17.49
N ALA A 64 2.30 13.03 -17.47
CA ALA A 64 1.81 11.70 -17.11
C ALA A 64 1.91 11.41 -15.61
N VAL A 65 2.61 12.26 -14.84
CA VAL A 65 2.86 12.02 -13.40
C VAL A 65 1.56 11.95 -12.59
N PRO A 66 0.56 12.85 -12.75
CA PRO A 66 -0.70 12.75 -12.01
C PRO A 66 -1.51 11.50 -12.35
N LEU A 67 -1.52 11.10 -13.64
CA LEU A 67 -2.21 9.88 -14.08
C LEU A 67 -1.55 8.62 -13.51
N TRP A 68 -0.21 8.53 -13.57
CA TRP A 68 0.54 7.46 -12.94
C TRP A 68 0.30 7.41 -11.43
N GLY A 69 0.30 8.56 -10.77
CA GLY A 69 -0.06 8.69 -9.37
C GLY A 69 -1.44 8.14 -9.08
N ALA A 70 -2.46 8.52 -9.86
CA ALA A 70 -3.84 8.02 -9.73
C ALA A 70 -3.92 6.49 -9.85
N LEU A 71 -3.31 5.93 -10.89
CA LEU A 71 -3.32 4.48 -11.13
C LEU A 71 -2.60 3.72 -10.02
N ALA A 72 -1.43 4.19 -9.60
CA ALA A 72 -0.71 3.62 -8.47
C ALA A 72 -1.54 3.69 -7.18
N GLY A 73 -2.19 4.83 -6.94
CA GLY A 73 -3.09 5.04 -5.82
C GLY A 73 -4.26 4.07 -5.79
N ILE A 74 -4.93 3.86 -6.93
CA ILE A 74 -6.04 2.90 -7.07
C ILE A 74 -5.57 1.48 -6.73
N VAL A 75 -4.43 1.07 -7.30
CA VAL A 75 -3.86 -0.27 -7.06
C VAL A 75 -3.47 -0.44 -5.58
N ALA A 76 -2.84 0.57 -4.97
CA ALA A 76 -2.49 0.55 -3.56
C ALA A 76 -3.73 0.50 -2.66
N GLY A 77 -4.78 1.26 -2.99
CA GLY A 77 -6.05 1.27 -2.27
C GLY A 77 -6.74 -0.10 -2.28
N PHE A 78 -6.92 -0.67 -3.48
CA PHE A 78 -7.48 -2.03 -3.63
C PHE A 78 -6.61 -3.07 -2.89
N GLY A 79 -5.31 -3.05 -3.16
CA GLY A 79 -4.35 -3.94 -2.52
C GLY A 79 -4.35 -3.80 -1.00
N GLY A 80 -4.63 -2.60 -0.47
CA GLY A 80 -4.72 -2.34 0.95
C GLY A 80 -5.87 -3.08 1.62
N ALA A 81 -7.07 -2.99 1.05
CA ALA A 81 -8.25 -3.70 1.54
C ALA A 81 -8.08 -5.23 1.47
N VAL A 82 -7.52 -5.74 0.36
CA VAL A 82 -7.21 -7.17 0.19
C VAL A 82 -6.14 -7.64 1.19
N SER A 83 -5.06 -6.87 1.36
CA SER A 83 -3.99 -7.19 2.29
C SER A 83 -4.46 -7.17 3.75
N ALA A 84 -5.29 -6.18 4.12
CA ALA A 84 -5.89 -6.12 5.46
C ALA A 84 -6.73 -7.38 5.74
N THR A 85 -7.56 -7.79 4.77
CA THR A 85 -8.38 -9.00 4.89
C THR A 85 -7.52 -10.26 4.99
N ALA A 86 -6.46 -10.36 4.20
CA ALA A 86 -5.51 -11.48 4.28
C ALA A 86 -4.79 -11.54 5.64
N LEU A 87 -4.43 -10.39 6.21
CA LEU A 87 -3.83 -10.30 7.54
C LEU A 87 -4.81 -10.69 8.66
N MET A 88 -6.09 -10.31 8.54
CA MET A 88 -7.15 -10.77 9.45
C MET A 88 -7.26 -12.30 9.42
N LEU A 89 -7.33 -12.88 8.22
CA LEU A 89 -7.38 -14.33 8.04
C LEU A 89 -6.15 -15.02 8.65
N LEU A 90 -4.96 -14.51 8.37
CA LEU A 90 -3.71 -15.06 8.90
C LEU A 90 -3.67 -15.02 10.43
N LYS A 91 -4.18 -13.94 11.04
CA LYS A 91 -4.24 -13.80 12.49
C LYS A 91 -5.19 -14.84 13.11
N ASN A 92 -6.38 -15.00 12.54
CA ASN A 92 -7.33 -16.02 12.99
C ASN A 92 -6.75 -17.45 12.92
N VAL A 93 -6.07 -17.79 11.82
CA VAL A 93 -5.41 -19.10 11.66
C VAL A 93 -4.30 -19.30 12.70
N ARG A 94 -3.53 -18.26 13.00
CA ARG A 94 -2.43 -18.31 13.98
C ARG A 94 -2.93 -18.50 15.41
N HIS A 95 -3.97 -17.77 15.81
CA HIS A 95 -4.45 -17.79 17.20
C HIS A 95 -5.37 -18.98 17.50
N ALA A 96 -6.02 -19.55 16.48
CA ALA A 96 -6.83 -20.78 16.59
C ALA A 96 -7.83 -20.78 17.77
N HIS A 97 -8.33 -19.60 18.15
CA HIS A 97 -9.36 -19.46 19.17
C HIS A 97 -10.70 -20.03 18.67
N ILE A 98 -11.52 -20.52 19.61
CA ILE A 98 -12.89 -20.96 19.32
C ILE A 98 -13.72 -19.80 18.75
N VAL A 99 -13.49 -18.58 19.27
CA VAL A 99 -14.07 -17.34 18.77
C VAL A 99 -12.99 -16.61 17.97
N PRO A 100 -13.18 -16.38 16.66
CA PRO A 100 -12.19 -15.67 15.84
C PRO A 100 -12.04 -14.21 16.26
N ASP A 101 -10.81 -13.70 16.28
CA ASP A 101 -10.52 -12.27 16.50
C ASP A 101 -11.21 -11.39 15.45
N TYR A 102 -11.25 -11.87 14.20
CA TYR A 102 -11.91 -11.19 13.09
C TYR A 102 -13.00 -12.08 12.46
N PRO A 103 -14.29 -11.86 12.77
CA PRO A 103 -15.38 -12.64 12.19
C PRO A 103 -15.45 -12.54 10.65
N ASN A 104 -15.96 -13.58 9.98
CA ASN A 104 -16.12 -13.60 8.52
C ASN A 104 -16.91 -12.41 7.97
N ALA A 105 -17.93 -11.96 8.71
CA ALA A 105 -18.72 -10.78 8.35
C ALA A 105 -17.87 -9.49 8.32
N LEU A 106 -16.92 -9.34 9.25
CA LEU A 106 -16.01 -8.21 9.30
C LEU A 106 -15.01 -8.24 8.16
N MET A 107 -14.45 -9.41 7.84
CA MET A 107 -13.59 -9.59 6.66
C MET A 107 -14.33 -9.28 5.35
N GLY A 108 -15.58 -9.73 5.22
CA GLY A 108 -16.46 -9.39 4.10
C GLY A 108 -16.73 -7.88 4.00
N ALA A 109 -16.97 -7.22 5.12
CA ALA A 109 -17.13 -5.76 5.18
C ALA A 109 -15.85 -5.01 4.80
N MET A 110 -14.67 -5.51 5.16
CA MET A 110 -13.40 -4.92 4.73
C MET A 110 -13.22 -5.01 3.21
N LEU A 111 -13.54 -6.16 2.61
CA LEU A 111 -13.49 -6.33 1.16
C LEU A 111 -14.53 -5.47 0.43
N SER A 112 -15.73 -5.30 0.97
CA SER A 112 -16.77 -4.45 0.35
C SER A 112 -16.39 -2.97 0.36
N LEU A 113 -15.48 -2.55 1.24
CA LEU A 113 -14.88 -1.21 1.24
C LEU A 113 -13.76 -1.03 0.20
N ALA A 114 -13.33 -2.09 -0.50
CA ALA A 114 -12.25 -1.99 -1.49
C ALA A 114 -12.48 -0.89 -2.55
N PRO A 115 -13.69 -0.67 -3.11
CA PRO A 115 -13.94 0.45 -4.02
C PRO A 115 -13.72 1.82 -3.38
N VAL A 116 -14.09 1.99 -2.11
CA VAL A 116 -13.85 3.24 -1.36
C VAL A 116 -12.35 3.47 -1.19
N TRP A 117 -11.61 2.42 -0.86
CA TRP A 117 -10.15 2.48 -0.72
C TRP A 117 -9.46 2.77 -2.05
N MET A 118 -9.95 2.21 -3.16
CA MET A 118 -9.47 2.53 -4.51
C MET A 118 -9.62 4.01 -4.84
N VAL A 119 -10.79 4.58 -4.58
CA VAL A 119 -11.05 6.01 -4.82
C VAL A 119 -10.16 6.87 -3.93
N ALA A 120 -10.10 6.58 -2.63
CA ALA A 120 -9.24 7.30 -1.69
C ALA A 120 -7.77 7.22 -2.10
N GLY A 121 -7.29 6.03 -2.43
CA GLY A 121 -5.93 5.80 -2.91
C GLY A 121 -5.66 6.57 -4.21
N GLY A 122 -6.59 6.52 -5.17
CA GLY A 122 -6.48 7.27 -6.43
C GLY A 122 -6.37 8.77 -6.21
N LEU A 123 -7.20 9.35 -5.33
CA LEU A 123 -7.14 10.77 -4.96
C LEU A 123 -5.81 11.13 -4.29
N LEU A 124 -5.34 10.32 -3.35
CA LEU A 124 -4.02 10.50 -2.72
C LEU A 124 -2.89 10.42 -3.75
N GLY A 125 -3.00 9.49 -4.70
CA GLY A 125 -2.07 9.31 -5.80
C GLY A 125 -2.00 10.52 -6.73
N VAL A 126 -3.16 11.08 -7.11
CA VAL A 126 -3.24 12.34 -7.87
C VAL A 126 -2.59 13.47 -7.08
N GLY A 127 -2.94 13.63 -5.81
CA GLY A 127 -2.37 14.66 -4.93
C GLY A 127 -0.85 14.57 -4.85
N ALA A 128 -0.31 13.37 -4.65
CA ALA A 128 1.13 13.12 -4.67
C ALA A 128 1.76 13.47 -6.01
N GLY A 129 1.14 13.08 -7.13
CA GLY A 129 1.61 13.40 -8.47
C GLY A 129 1.64 14.91 -8.76
N LEU A 130 0.63 15.66 -8.29
CA LEU A 130 0.59 17.12 -8.42
C LEU A 130 1.65 17.81 -7.57
N VAL A 131 1.88 17.35 -6.33
CA VAL A 131 2.96 17.87 -5.46
C VAL A 131 4.33 17.63 -6.11
N ILE A 132 4.54 16.47 -6.71
CA ILE A 132 5.77 16.15 -7.44
C ILE A 132 5.94 17.10 -8.63
N LEU A 133 4.89 17.28 -9.43
CA LEU A 133 4.91 18.16 -10.59
C LEU A 133 5.22 19.62 -10.22
N ALA A 134 4.62 20.11 -9.12
CA ALA A 134 4.88 21.46 -8.61
C ALA A 134 6.32 21.67 -8.12
N ARG A 135 7.04 20.60 -7.78
CA ARG A 135 8.44 20.65 -7.33
C ARG A 135 9.45 20.44 -8.45
N THR A 136 9.03 19.95 -9.61
CA THR A 136 9.94 19.80 -10.77
C THR A 136 10.07 21.14 -11.50
N PRO A 137 11.29 21.72 -11.60
CA PRO A 137 11.50 22.97 -12.32
C PRO A 137 11.13 22.80 -13.80
N PRO A 138 10.66 23.87 -14.48
CA PRO A 138 10.44 23.84 -15.91
C PRO A 138 11.77 23.47 -16.60
N SER A 139 11.73 22.47 -17.47
CA SER A 139 12.85 22.21 -18.37
C SER A 139 12.93 23.37 -19.36
N ASP A 140 14.03 24.12 -19.35
CA ASP A 140 14.28 25.18 -20.33
C ASP A 140 14.11 24.61 -21.77
N PRO A 141 13.46 25.37 -22.67
CA PRO A 141 13.13 24.94 -24.02
C PRO A 141 14.36 24.72 -24.92
#